data_AF-A0A8J8CRK8-F1
#
_entry.id   AF-A0A8J8CRK8-F1
#
_cell.length_a   1.000
_cell.length_b   1.000
_cell.length_c   1.000
_cell.angle_alpha   90.00
_cell.angle_beta   90.00
_cell.angle_gamma   90.00
#
_symmetry.space_group_name_H-M   'P 1'
#
loop_
_entity.id
_entity.type
_entity.pdbx_description
1 polymer ?
#
loop_
_entity_poly.entity_id
_entity_poly.type
_entity_poly.pdbx_seq_one_letter_code
_entity_poly.pdbx_strand_id
1 'polypeptide(L)'
;MALKKYKFELEIYESGCPYHKKGDALNYPEDKAKICSWLLDSASTMIRILEYDGRLPWTYSKTPYAKVIDKKGVTTEFVRCPDPTSAGVVLKITRTKLPEPFKQVVP
;
A
#
# COMPACT_ATOMS: atom_id res chain seq x y z
N MET A 1 23.20 -1.65 3.84
CA MET A 1 21.82 -1.27 3.48
C MET A 1 21.19 -2.44 2.74
N ALA A 2 20.07 -2.99 3.22
CA ALA A 2 19.34 -4.01 2.47
C ALA A 2 18.78 -3.39 1.17
N LEU A 3 18.95 -4.07 0.05
CA LEU A 3 18.40 -3.63 -1.23
C LEU A 3 16.86 -3.66 -1.15
N LYS A 4 16.20 -2.51 -1.41
CA LYS A 4 14.73 -2.44 -1.51
C LYS A 4 14.30 -3.34 -2.68
N LYS A 5 13.55 -4.41 -2.39
CA LYS A 5 12.99 -5.33 -3.40
C LYS A 5 11.70 -4.82 -4.03
N TYR A 6 11.00 -3.93 -3.33
CA TYR A 6 9.69 -3.44 -3.69
C TYR A 6 9.59 -1.92 -3.49
N LYS A 7 8.81 -1.27 -4.33
CA LYS A 7 8.32 0.11 -4.17
C LYS A 7 6.89 0.06 -3.66
N PHE A 8 6.54 0.97 -2.75
CA PHE A 8 5.19 1.12 -2.22
C PHE A 8 4.63 2.51 -2.55
N GLU A 9 3.45 2.52 -3.15
CA GLU A 9 2.66 3.71 -3.44
C GLU A 9 1.32 3.57 -2.72
N LEU A 10 0.97 4.57 -1.94
CA LEU A 10 -0.24 4.62 -1.16
C LEU A 10 -1.17 5.68 -1.76
N GLU A 11 -2.42 5.33 -1.99
CA GLU A 11 -3.43 6.20 -2.60
C GLU A 11 -4.67 6.27 -1.71
N ILE A 12 -5.15 7.45 -1.38
CA ILE A 12 -6.43 7.63 -0.68
C ILE A 12 -7.56 7.40 -1.69
N TYR A 13 -8.15 6.22 -1.68
CA TYR A 13 -9.15 5.78 -2.65
C TYR A 13 -10.54 6.36 -2.33
N GLU A 14 -10.90 6.41 -1.05
CA GLU A 14 -12.11 7.05 -0.52
C GLU A 14 -11.71 7.92 0.68
N SER A 15 -12.38 9.04 0.84
CA SER A 15 -12.24 9.87 2.04
C SER A 15 -13.52 10.61 2.37
N GLY A 16 -13.90 10.57 3.64
CA GLY A 16 -14.84 11.48 4.29
C GLY A 16 -14.23 12.15 5.52
N CYS A 17 -12.89 12.16 5.65
CA CYS A 17 -12.19 12.84 6.74
C CYS A 17 -11.53 14.15 6.25
N PRO A 18 -11.29 15.13 7.14
CA PRO A 18 -10.67 16.40 6.75
C PRO A 18 -9.15 16.31 6.51
N TYR A 19 -8.49 15.24 7.00
CA TYR A 19 -7.03 15.10 6.97
C TYR A 19 -6.48 14.53 5.66
N HIS A 20 -7.27 13.72 4.95
CA HIS A 20 -6.87 13.06 3.72
C HIS A 20 -7.87 13.34 2.63
N LYS A 21 -7.43 13.66 1.42
CA LYS A 21 -8.32 13.89 0.28
C LYS A 21 -8.28 12.70 -0.65
N LYS A 22 -9.43 12.39 -1.25
CA LYS A 22 -9.51 11.36 -2.29
C LYS A 22 -8.55 11.71 -3.43
N GLY A 23 -7.73 10.74 -3.83
CA GLY A 23 -6.70 10.87 -4.86
C GLY A 23 -5.32 11.29 -4.34
N ASP A 24 -5.16 11.58 -3.04
CA ASP A 24 -3.84 11.85 -2.47
C ASP A 24 -2.94 10.62 -2.64
N ALA A 25 -1.77 10.83 -3.24
CA ALA A 25 -0.76 9.81 -3.47
C ALA A 25 0.47 10.07 -2.59
N LEU A 26 0.96 9.03 -1.93
CA LEU A 26 2.05 9.08 -0.93
C LEU A 26 3.02 7.93 -1.20
N ASN A 27 4.32 8.21 -1.11
CA ASN A 27 5.36 7.18 -1.22
C ASN A 27 5.70 6.63 0.16
N TYR A 28 5.76 5.31 0.30
CA TYR A 28 6.14 4.68 1.58
C TYR A 28 7.54 4.06 1.50
N PRO A 29 8.43 4.31 2.47
CA PRO A 29 8.21 4.98 3.77
C PRO A 29 8.44 6.51 3.79
N GLU A 30 8.78 7.14 2.66
CA GLU A 30 9.24 8.54 2.58
C GLU A 30 8.21 9.55 3.09
N ASP A 31 6.92 9.34 2.79
CA ASP A 31 5.80 10.20 3.15
C ASP A 31 5.03 9.70 4.39
N LYS A 32 5.59 8.73 5.15
CA LYS A 32 4.91 8.10 6.30
C LYS A 32 4.36 9.11 7.31
N ALA A 33 5.09 10.20 7.57
CA ALA A 33 4.69 11.24 8.52
C ALA A 33 3.47 12.07 8.07
N LYS A 34 3.10 12.01 6.79
CA LYS A 34 1.89 12.67 6.24
C LYS A 34 0.63 11.84 6.44
N ILE A 35 0.76 10.56 6.82
CA ILE A 35 -0.35 9.66 7.07
C ILE A 35 -0.78 9.83 8.53
N CYS A 36 -2.08 10.00 8.78
CA CYS A 36 -2.57 10.05 10.16
C CYS A 36 -2.32 8.71 10.87
N SER A 37 -2.11 8.77 12.19
CA SER A 37 -1.69 7.61 12.99
C SER A 37 -2.64 6.41 12.87
N TRP A 38 -3.96 6.64 12.88
CA TRP A 38 -4.95 5.56 12.77
C TRP A 38 -4.92 4.84 11.42
N LEU A 39 -4.81 5.60 10.32
CA LEU A 39 -4.74 5.00 8.99
C LEU A 39 -3.42 4.25 8.80
N LEU A 40 -2.33 4.82 9.29
CA LEU A 40 -1.01 4.21 9.24
C LEU A 40 -0.97 2.90 10.04
N ASP A 41 -1.53 2.90 11.25
CA ASP A 41 -1.59 1.72 12.10
C ASP A 41 -2.39 0.59 11.43
N SER A 42 -3.56 0.91 10.88
CA SER A 42 -4.36 -0.07 10.14
C SER A 42 -3.65 -0.62 8.89
N ALA A 43 -2.85 0.20 8.22
CA ALA A 43 -2.10 -0.20 7.02
C ALA A 43 -0.81 -0.98 7.33
N SER A 44 -0.25 -0.80 8.53
CA SER A 44 1.10 -1.25 8.89
C SER A 44 1.32 -2.75 8.67
N THR A 45 0.39 -3.59 9.12
CA THR A 45 0.48 -5.05 8.97
C THR A 45 0.39 -5.48 7.52
N MET A 46 -0.47 -4.84 6.72
CA MET A 46 -0.62 -5.16 5.31
C MET A 46 0.65 -4.79 4.52
N ILE A 47 1.21 -3.60 4.78
CA ILE A 47 2.49 -3.18 4.21
C ILE A 47 3.58 -4.19 4.58
N ARG A 48 3.66 -4.60 5.85
CA ARG A 48 4.66 -5.55 6.33
C ARG A 48 4.57 -6.91 5.64
N ILE A 49 3.36 -7.45 5.45
CA ILE A 49 3.15 -8.70 4.71
C ILE A 49 3.67 -8.57 3.27
N LEU A 50 3.31 -7.48 2.60
CA LEU A 50 3.73 -7.21 1.22
C LEU A 50 5.24 -6.97 1.08
N GLU A 51 5.91 -6.40 2.10
CA GLU A 51 7.37 -6.20 2.13
C GLU A 51 8.14 -7.51 2.04
N TYR A 52 7.59 -8.59 2.61
CA TYR A 52 8.17 -9.93 2.61
C TYR A 52 7.63 -10.84 1.50
N ASP A 53 7.08 -10.26 0.44
CA ASP A 53 6.43 -10.99 -0.68
C ASP A 53 5.20 -11.83 -0.27
N GLY A 54 4.66 -11.58 0.91
CA GLY A 54 3.38 -12.15 1.33
C GLY A 54 2.25 -11.65 0.43
N ARG A 55 1.30 -12.53 0.15
CA ARG A 55 0.15 -12.24 -0.72
C ARG A 55 -1.10 -12.75 -0.03
N LEU A 56 -2.05 -11.85 0.15
CA LEU A 56 -3.31 -12.18 0.78
C LEU A 56 -4.28 -12.71 -0.29
N PRO A 57 -4.91 -13.89 -0.10
CA PRO A 57 -5.62 -14.57 -1.17
C PRO A 57 -7.00 -13.96 -1.48
N TRP A 58 -7.54 -13.09 -0.63
CA TRP A 58 -8.84 -12.47 -0.85
C TRP A 58 -8.77 -11.36 -1.90
N THR A 59 -9.56 -11.53 -2.97
CA THR A 59 -9.53 -10.67 -4.16
C THR A 59 -10.60 -9.57 -4.16
N TYR A 60 -11.64 -9.72 -3.35
CA TYR A 60 -12.83 -8.85 -3.35
C TYR A 60 -13.45 -8.64 -4.75
N SER A 61 -13.47 -9.70 -5.55
CA SER A 61 -14.04 -9.67 -6.91
C SER A 61 -15.47 -9.12 -6.90
N LYS A 62 -15.80 -8.28 -7.89
CA LYS A 62 -17.10 -7.59 -8.04
C LYS A 62 -17.36 -6.45 -7.04
N THR A 63 -16.36 -6.05 -6.25
CA THR A 63 -16.42 -4.81 -5.45
C THR A 63 -15.49 -3.74 -6.05
N PRO A 64 -15.64 -2.45 -5.67
CA PRO A 64 -14.68 -1.41 -6.04
C PRO A 64 -13.24 -1.68 -5.56
N TYR A 65 -13.08 -2.58 -4.57
CA TYR A 65 -11.81 -2.94 -3.96
C TYR A 65 -11.19 -4.21 -4.57
N ALA A 66 -11.60 -4.56 -5.80
CA ALA A 66 -11.03 -5.70 -6.51
C ALA A 66 -9.51 -5.55 -6.63
N LYS A 67 -8.77 -6.54 -6.12
CA LYS A 67 -7.31 -6.48 -6.04
C LYS A 67 -6.63 -7.04 -7.27
N VAL A 68 -5.42 -6.54 -7.51
CA VAL A 68 -4.43 -7.13 -8.38
C VAL A 68 -3.45 -7.94 -7.53
N ILE A 69 -3.22 -9.21 -7.87
CA ILE A 69 -2.22 -10.06 -7.21
C ILE A 69 -1.17 -10.45 -8.25
N ASP A 70 0.07 -10.02 -8.01
CA ASP A 70 1.28 -10.29 -8.79
C ASP A 70 1.18 -10.13 -10.32
N LYS A 71 0.29 -9.26 -10.81
CA LYS A 71 0.19 -9.01 -12.25
C LYS A 71 1.38 -8.15 -12.68
N LYS A 72 2.34 -8.76 -13.40
CA LYS A 72 3.61 -8.12 -13.80
C LYS A 72 4.40 -7.58 -12.59
N GLY A 73 4.36 -8.27 -11.46
CA GLY A 73 5.05 -7.84 -10.23
C GLY A 73 4.33 -6.74 -9.45
N VAL A 74 3.10 -6.37 -9.84
CA VAL A 74 2.26 -5.40 -9.12
C VAL A 74 1.25 -6.14 -8.25
N THR A 75 1.08 -5.70 -7.01
CA THR A 75 0.09 -6.22 -6.06
C THR A 75 -0.59 -5.06 -5.34
N THR A 76 -1.90 -5.10 -5.20
CA THR A 76 -2.67 -4.05 -4.51
C THR A 76 -3.38 -4.59 -3.28
N GLU A 77 -3.43 -3.79 -2.23
CA GLU A 77 -4.20 -4.06 -1.01
C GLU A 77 -5.08 -2.86 -0.66
N PHE A 78 -6.17 -3.09 0.07
CA PHE A 78 -7.07 -2.04 0.51
C PHE A 78 -7.26 -2.12 2.02
N VAL A 79 -7.17 -0.99 2.70
CA VAL A 79 -7.30 -0.88 4.15
C VAL A 79 -8.22 0.28 4.47
N ARG A 80 -9.15 0.07 5.40
CA ARG A 80 -10.04 1.11 5.89
C ARG A 80 -9.51 1.68 7.21
N CYS A 81 -9.65 3.00 7.37
CA CYS A 81 -9.40 3.68 8.65
C CYS A 81 -10.32 3.09 9.73
N PRO A 82 -9.84 2.84 10.96
CA PRO A 82 -10.63 2.22 12.03
C PRO A 82 -11.55 3.24 12.72
N ASP A 83 -11.61 4.47 12.23
CA ASP A 83 -12.51 5.51 12.70
C ASP A 83 -13.97 4.99 12.73
N PRO A 84 -14.64 4.97 13.89
CA PRO A 84 -16.00 4.45 14.03
C PRO A 84 -17.06 5.37 13.40
N THR A 85 -16.69 6.57 12.95
CA THR A 85 -17.61 7.52 12.31
C THR A 85 -17.84 7.22 10.83
N SER A 86 -18.73 7.99 10.19
CA SER A 86 -18.96 7.93 8.75
C SER A 86 -17.83 8.56 7.92
N ALA A 87 -16.72 8.97 8.53
CA ALA A 87 -15.59 9.59 7.81
C ALA A 87 -14.91 8.65 6.81
N GLY A 88 -15.15 7.33 6.88
CA GLY A 88 -15.01 6.39 5.76
C GLY A 88 -13.79 6.60 4.84
N VAL A 89 -12.57 6.48 5.39
CA VAL A 89 -11.34 6.59 4.59
C VAL A 89 -10.86 5.19 4.17
N VAL A 90 -10.60 5.00 2.88
CA VAL A 90 -10.01 3.76 2.35
C VAL A 90 -8.69 4.10 1.67
N LEU A 91 -7.62 3.45 2.12
CA LEU A 91 -6.30 3.49 1.53
C LEU A 91 -6.13 2.30 0.58
N LYS A 92 -5.64 2.57 -0.62
CA LYS A 92 -5.13 1.57 -1.55
C LYS A 92 -3.60 1.55 -1.47
N ILE A 93 -3.06 0.40 -1.14
CA ILE A 93 -1.62 0.13 -1.12
C ILE A 93 -1.27 -0.52 -2.46
N THR A 94 -0.28 -0.01 -3.18
CA THR A 94 0.25 -0.61 -4.41
C THR A 94 1.71 -0.97 -4.19
N ARG A 95 2.03 -2.25 -4.24
CA ARG A 95 3.38 -2.79 -4.19
C ARG A 95 3.84 -3.16 -5.59
N THR A 96 4.97 -2.62 -6.01
CA THR A 96 5.60 -2.93 -7.29
C THR A 96 6.97 -3.56 -7.06
N LYS A 97 7.22 -4.74 -7.64
CA LYS A 97 8.54 -5.38 -7.63
C LYS A 97 9.52 -4.51 -8.41
N LEU A 98 10.64 -4.16 -7.77
CA LEU A 98 11.71 -3.44 -8.44
C LEU A 98 12.51 -4.42 -9.31
N PRO A 99 13.03 -3.97 -10.47
CA PRO A 99 14.00 -4.77 -11.20
C PRO A 99 15.17 -5.08 -10.26
N GLU A 100 15.68 -6.32 -10.29
CA GLU A 100 16.83 -6.66 -9.48
C GLU A 100 17.96 -5.67 -9.80
N PRO A 101 18.65 -5.12 -8.79
CA PRO A 101 19.86 -4.37 -9.07
C PRO A 101 20.78 -5.32 -9.82
N PHE A 102 21.28 -4.87 -10.97
CA PHE A 102 22.28 -5.58 -11.75
C PHE A 102 23.36 -6.03 -10.77
N LYS A 103 23.54 -7.33 -10.56
CA LYS A 103 24.70 -7.83 -9.80
C LYS A 103 25.90 -7.28 -10.56
N GLN A 104 26.58 -6.29 -9.98
CA GLN A 104 27.87 -5.88 -10.51
C GLN A 104 28.75 -7.12 -10.33
N VAL A 105 28.99 -7.83 -11.43
CA VAL A 105 29.92 -8.95 -11.48
C VAL A 105 31.27 -8.30 -11.19
N VAL A 106 31.72 -8.39 -9.94
CA VAL A 106 33.06 -7.97 -9.56
C VAL A 106 33.99 -9.03 -10.18
N PRO A 107 34.95 -8.64 -11.04
CA PRO A 107 35.86 -9.57 -11.70
C PRO A 107 36.77 -10.31 -10.72
#